data_AF-A0A5B8V4N5-F1
#
_entry.id   AF-A0A5B8V4N5-F1
#
_cell.length_a   1.000
_cell.length_b   1.000
_cell.length_c   1.000
_cell.angle_alpha   90.00
_cell.angle_beta   90.00
_cell.angle_gamma   90.00
#
_symmetry.space_group_name_H-M   'P 1'
#
loop_
_entity.id
_entity.type
_entity.pdbx_description
1 polymer ?
#
loop_
_entity_poly.entity_id
_entity_poly.type
_entity_poly.pdbx_seq_one_letter_code
_entity_poly.pdbx_strand_id
1 'polypeptide(L)'
;MIRIISYIIILLGIVHISFAFPLHMNPETLWFVGAGMAIIFSGLLNLVAIDRGGSKFTKAIAIIVNAFNCTMFCFALRILNEPQVYVGITIFLIAAIAFIIDLVKNKNSL
;
A
#
# COMPACT_ATOMS: atom_id res chain seq x y z
N MET A 1 10.91 7.06 8.30
CA MET A 1 9.45 6.84 8.40
C MET A 1 8.91 6.02 7.23
N ILE A 2 8.96 6.50 5.98
CA ILE A 2 8.39 5.79 4.80
C ILE A 2 8.87 4.33 4.74
N ARG A 3 10.17 4.07 4.93
CA ARG A 3 10.72 2.71 4.96
C ARG A 3 10.02 1.75 5.94
N ILE A 4 9.71 2.21 7.15
CA ILE A 4 9.02 1.41 8.17
C ILE A 4 7.59 1.12 7.72
N ILE A 5 6.89 2.14 7.23
CA ILE A 5 5.52 2.00 6.68
C ILE A 5 5.51 1.01 5.51
N SER A 6 6.51 1.05 4.63
CA SER A 6 6.64 0.10 3.52
C SER A 6 6.74 -1.34 3.99
N TYR A 7 7.54 -1.63 5.02
CA TYR A 7 7.63 -2.98 5.58
C TYR A 7 6.33 -3.42 6.26
N ILE A 8 5.63 -2.50 6.93
CA ILE A 8 4.31 -2.78 7.51
C ILE A 8 3.29 -3.11 6.41
N ILE A 9 3.31 -2.36 5.29
CA ILE A 9 2.45 -2.64 4.13
C ILE A 9 2.77 -4.03 3.56
N ILE A 10 4.05 -4.37 3.37
CA ILE A 10 4.45 -5.70 2.89
C ILE A 10 3.94 -6.80 3.84
N LEU A 11 4.14 -6.62 5.14
CA LEU A 11 3.67 -7.56 6.15
C LEU A 11 2.14 -7.71 6.14
N LEU A 12 1.41 -6.60 6.00
CA LEU A 12 -0.06 -6.63 5.86
C LEU A 12 -0.47 -7.47 4.65
N GLY A 13 0.21 -7.32 3.52
CA GLY A 13 -0.09 -8.12 2.33
C GLY A 13 0.18 -9.62 2.53
N ILE A 14 1.26 -9.98 3.23
CA ILE A 14 1.55 -11.38 3.60
C ILE A 14 0.45 -11.94 4.52
N VAL A 15 0.09 -11.19 5.56
CA VAL A 15 -0.99 -11.58 6.49
C VAL A 15 -2.32 -11.69 5.75
N HIS A 16 -2.62 -10.76 4.85
CA HIS A 16 -3.81 -10.79 4.02
C HIS A 16 -3.84 -12.09 3.22
N ILE A 17 -2.81 -12.43 2.44
CA ILE A 17 -2.76 -13.70 1.68
C ILE A 17 -2.92 -14.93 2.58
N SER A 18 -2.40 -14.90 3.81
CA SER A 18 -2.47 -16.04 4.72
C SER A 18 -3.91 -16.43 5.08
N PHE A 19 -4.85 -15.48 5.09
CA PHE A 19 -6.27 -15.76 5.31
C PHE A 19 -6.95 -16.44 4.11
N ALA A 20 -6.27 -16.57 2.96
CA ALA A 20 -6.77 -17.30 1.80
C ALA A 20 -6.69 -18.83 1.98
N PHE A 21 -5.93 -19.32 2.96
CA PHE A 21 -5.63 -20.74 3.13
C PHE A 21 -6.31 -21.35 4.38
N PRO A 22 -6.81 -22.59 4.32
CA PRO A 22 -6.93 -23.49 3.18
C PRO A 22 -8.37 -23.50 2.68
N LEU A 23 -8.75 -22.57 1.81
CA LEU A 23 -10.08 -22.57 1.19
C LEU A 23 -9.94 -22.68 -0.33
N HIS A 24 -10.97 -23.26 -0.95
CA HIS A 24 -10.87 -23.92 -2.25
C HIS A 24 -10.44 -22.92 -3.33
N MET A 25 -9.68 -23.37 -4.34
CA MET A 25 -9.25 -22.55 -5.48
C MET A 25 -10.48 -22.08 -6.27
N ASN A 26 -11.05 -20.95 -5.85
CA ASN A 26 -12.24 -20.31 -6.39
C ASN A 26 -11.94 -18.83 -6.70
N PRO A 27 -12.83 -18.13 -7.42
CA PRO A 27 -12.62 -16.73 -7.77
C PRO A 27 -12.41 -15.80 -6.57
N GLU A 28 -13.01 -16.10 -5.42
CA GLU A 28 -12.86 -15.31 -4.19
C GLU A 28 -11.44 -15.41 -3.63
N THR A 29 -10.89 -16.63 -3.59
CA THR A 29 -9.51 -16.90 -3.18
C THR A 29 -8.53 -16.21 -4.12
N LEU A 30 -8.78 -16.25 -5.44
CA LEU A 30 -7.94 -15.54 -6.42
C LEU A 30 -7.98 -14.02 -6.21
N TRP A 31 -9.16 -13.44 -5.98
CA TRP A 31 -9.31 -12.02 -5.67
C TRP A 31 -8.53 -11.63 -4.41
N PHE A 32 -8.64 -12.43 -3.37
CA PHE A 32 -8.02 -12.19 -2.08
C PHE A 32 -6.49 -12.30 -2.14
N VAL A 33 -5.96 -13.32 -2.84
CA VAL A 33 -4.52 -13.43 -3.14
C VAL A 33 -4.05 -12.26 -4.00
N GLY A 34 -4.81 -11.89 -5.03
CA GLY A 34 -4.50 -10.76 -5.92
C GLY A 34 -4.42 -9.43 -5.18
N ALA A 35 -5.38 -9.15 -4.29
CA ALA A 35 -5.36 -7.97 -3.43
C ALA A 35 -4.15 -7.97 -2.48
N GLY A 36 -3.84 -9.12 -1.87
CA GLY A 36 -2.66 -9.28 -1.05
C GLY A 36 -1.35 -9.01 -1.80
N MET A 37 -1.23 -9.51 -3.04
CA MET A 37 -0.08 -9.24 -3.91
C MET A 37 0.03 -7.76 -4.27
N ALA A 38 -1.10 -7.08 -4.56
CA ALA A 38 -1.11 -5.64 -4.81
C ALA A 38 -0.61 -4.83 -3.61
N ILE A 39 -0.99 -5.23 -2.39
CA ILE A 39 -0.50 -4.64 -1.13
C ILE A 39 1.02 -4.83 -1.02
N ILE A 40 1.54 -6.05 -1.21
CA ILE A 40 2.98 -6.35 -1.17
C ILE A 40 3.74 -5.48 -2.19
N PHE A 41 3.29 -5.46 -3.43
CA PHE A 41 3.94 -4.69 -4.49
C PHE A 41 3.88 -3.18 -4.24
N SER A 42 2.82 -2.66 -3.63
CA SER A 42 2.79 -1.25 -3.22
C SER A 42 3.84 -0.95 -2.16
N GLY A 43 4.06 -1.84 -1.20
CA GLY A 43 5.12 -1.67 -0.20
C GLY A 43 6.52 -1.74 -0.81
N LEU A 44 6.75 -2.65 -1.74
CA LEU A 44 8.02 -2.74 -2.49
C LEU A 44 8.26 -1.49 -3.37
N LEU A 45 7.23 -1.01 -4.07
CA LEU A 45 7.29 0.23 -4.83
C LEU A 45 7.66 1.42 -3.93
N ASN A 46 7.13 1.48 -2.71
CA ASN A 46 7.49 2.51 -1.75
C ASN A 46 8.97 2.43 -1.36
N LEU A 47 9.55 1.23 -1.24
CA LEU A 47 11.00 1.07 -1.01
C LEU A 47 11.82 1.54 -2.21
N VAL A 48 11.40 1.20 -3.43
CA VAL A 48 12.05 1.66 -4.67
C VAL A 48 11.99 3.20 -4.78
N ALA A 49 10.85 3.81 -4.44
CA ALA A 49 10.65 5.25 -4.53
C ALA A 49 11.47 6.07 -3.51
N ILE A 50 12.07 5.43 -2.49
CA ILE A 50 12.96 6.07 -1.53
C ILE A 50 14.42 5.61 -1.66
N ASP A 51 14.69 4.57 -2.45
CA ASP A 51 16.04 4.08 -2.63
C ASP A 51 16.91 5.14 -3.31
N ARG A 52 18.10 5.38 -2.74
CA ARG A 52 19.08 6.37 -3.22
C ARG A 52 18.48 7.75 -3.57
N GLY A 53 17.47 8.18 -2.81
CA GLY A 53 16.86 9.49 -2.97
C GLY A 53 15.70 9.57 -3.96
N GLY A 54 15.39 8.51 -4.72
CA GLY A 54 14.19 8.32 -5.55
C GLY A 54 13.84 9.44 -6.55
N SER A 55 13.62 9.10 -7.82
CA SER A 55 13.21 10.12 -8.81
C SER A 55 11.82 10.70 -8.49
N LYS A 56 11.58 11.97 -8.87
CA LYS A 56 10.27 12.61 -8.76
C LYS A 56 9.15 11.77 -9.39
N PHE A 57 9.47 11.10 -10.50
CA PHE A 57 8.56 10.17 -11.17
C PHE A 57 8.21 8.97 -10.28
N THR A 58 9.20 8.25 -9.75
CA THR A 58 8.94 7.09 -8.88
C THR A 58 8.13 7.45 -7.63
N LYS A 59 8.38 8.62 -7.04
CA LYS A 59 7.61 9.16 -5.92
C LYS A 59 6.18 9.49 -6.31
N ALA A 60 5.96 10.08 -7.50
CA ALA A 60 4.61 10.34 -8.01
C ALA A 60 3.82 9.05 -8.25
N ILE A 61 4.46 8.02 -8.81
CA ILE A 61 3.85 6.70 -8.99
C ILE A 61 3.51 6.07 -7.63
N ALA A 62 4.41 6.16 -6.64
CA ALA A 62 4.11 5.71 -5.28
C ALA A 62 2.90 6.45 -4.68
N ILE A 63 2.77 7.77 -4.84
CA ILE A 63 1.60 8.52 -4.37
C ILE A 63 0.31 7.97 -5.00
N ILE A 64 0.30 7.81 -6.33
CA ILE A 64 -0.87 7.31 -7.06
C ILE A 64 -1.26 5.91 -6.57
N VAL A 65 -0.29 5.01 -6.45
CA VAL A 65 -0.56 3.62 -6.02
C VAL A 65 -1.03 3.56 -4.57
N ASN A 66 -0.44 4.33 -3.64
CA ASN A 66 -0.91 4.36 -2.25
C ASN A 66 -2.30 4.99 -2.14
N ALA A 67 -2.58 6.08 -2.88
CA ALA A 67 -3.91 6.71 -2.89
C ALA A 67 -4.99 5.79 -3.49
N PHE A 68 -4.65 5.07 -4.56
CA PHE A 68 -5.52 4.06 -5.16
C PHE A 68 -5.82 2.93 -4.17
N ASN A 69 -4.80 2.34 -3.54
CA ASN A 69 -5.01 1.30 -2.53
C ASN A 69 -5.83 1.81 -1.33
N CYS A 70 -5.56 3.02 -0.84
CA CYS A 70 -6.37 3.65 0.21
C CYS A 70 -7.84 3.74 -0.21
N THR A 71 -8.12 4.15 -1.44
CA THR A 71 -9.47 4.23 -1.99
C THR A 71 -10.13 2.86 -2.07
N MET A 72 -9.40 1.84 -2.52
CA MET A 72 -9.88 0.45 -2.55
C MET A 72 -10.21 -0.07 -1.16
N PHE A 73 -9.41 0.24 -0.14
CA PHE A 73 -9.72 -0.10 1.26
C PHE A 73 -10.96 0.65 1.77
N CYS A 74 -11.12 1.94 1.45
CA CYS A 74 -12.34 2.69 1.79
C CYS A 74 -13.59 2.10 1.12
N PHE A 75 -13.45 1.62 -0.12
CA PHE A 75 -14.54 0.93 -0.81
C PHE A 75 -14.85 -0.42 -0.13
N ALA A 76 -13.81 -1.20 0.18
CA ALA A 76 -13.93 -2.48 0.88
C ALA A 76 -14.59 -2.35 2.25
N LEU A 77 -14.40 -1.23 2.96
CA LEU A 77 -15.01 -0.99 4.28
C LEU A 77 -16.54 -1.11 4.28
N ARG A 78 -17.20 -0.78 3.16
CA ARG A 78 -18.67 -0.92 3.05
C ARG A 78 -19.14 -2.37 3.02
N ILE A 79 -18.23 -3.29 2.67
CA ILE A 79 -18.49 -4.71 2.48
C ILE A 79 -17.92 -5.51 3.67
N LEU A 80 -16.76 -5.09 4.17
CA LEU A 80 -15.97 -5.81 5.17
C LEU A 80 -15.52 -4.86 6.28
N ASN A 81 -16.21 -4.90 7.42
CA ASN A 81 -15.91 -4.10 8.62
C ASN A 81 -14.90 -4.81 9.53
N GLU A 82 -13.76 -5.21 8.98
CA GLU A 82 -12.72 -5.93 9.71
C GLU A 82 -11.53 -5.01 10.09
N PRO A 83 -10.83 -5.26 11.22
CA PRO A 83 -9.69 -4.44 11.65
C PRO A 83 -8.63 -4.22 10.57
N GLN A 84 -8.37 -5.23 9.75
CA GLN A 84 -7.39 -5.16 8.64
C GLN A 84 -7.72 -4.06 7.63
N VAL A 85 -9.00 -3.74 7.43
CA VAL A 85 -9.44 -2.71 6.48
C VAL A 85 -9.09 -1.33 7.00
N TYR A 86 -9.39 -1.04 8.27
CA TYR A 86 -9.03 0.23 8.91
C TYR A 86 -7.52 0.44 8.98
N VAL A 87 -6.76 -0.62 9.28
CA VAL A 87 -5.29 -0.60 9.24
C VAL A 87 -4.82 -0.25 7.83
N GLY A 88 -5.37 -0.90 6.81
CA GLY A 88 -5.09 -0.61 5.40
C GLY A 88 -5.32 0.86 5.04
N ILE A 89 -6.51 1.40 5.31
CA ILE A 89 -6.84 2.82 5.07
C ILE A 89 -5.77 3.72 5.71
N THR A 90 -5.48 3.48 6.99
CA THR A 90 -4.57 4.32 7.77
C THR A 90 -3.16 4.30 7.21
N ILE A 91 -2.58 3.12 6.95
CA ILE A 91 -1.18 3.03 6.51
C ILE A 91 -1.00 3.54 5.07
N PHE A 92 -1.96 3.29 4.18
CA PHE A 92 -1.89 3.77 2.80
C PHE A 92 -2.09 5.29 2.72
N LEU A 93 -2.98 5.86 3.55
CA LEU A 93 -3.14 7.31 3.66
C LEU A 93 -1.86 7.98 4.19
N ILE A 94 -1.27 7.45 5.26
CA ILE A 94 -0.01 7.98 5.80
C ILE A 94 1.11 7.87 4.76
N ALA A 95 1.22 6.76 4.04
CA ALA A 95 2.22 6.59 2.98
C ALA A 95 2.05 7.63 1.86
N ALA A 96 0.82 7.83 1.37
CA ALA A 96 0.53 8.81 0.34
C ALA A 96 0.90 10.24 0.79
N ILE A 97 0.48 10.64 2.00
CA ILE A 97 0.82 11.95 2.58
C ILE A 97 2.33 12.10 2.75
N ALA A 98 3.01 11.07 3.23
CA ALA A 98 4.46 11.11 3.45
C ALA A 98 5.24 11.35 2.13
N PHE A 99 4.83 10.69 1.03
CA PHE A 99 5.43 10.94 -0.27
C PHE A 99 5.08 12.31 -0.85
N ILE A 100 3.86 12.82 -0.64
CA ILE A 100 3.49 14.19 -1.05
C ILE A 100 4.40 15.21 -0.34
N ILE A 101 4.59 15.07 0.97
CA ILE A 101 5.47 15.94 1.76
C ILE A 101 6.91 15.86 1.25
N ASP A 102 7.42 14.66 1.00
CA ASP A 102 8.78 14.45 0.48
C ASP A 102 8.98 15.09 -0.90
N LEU A 103 7.98 14.96 -1.79
CA LEU A 103 8.03 15.54 -3.13
C LEU A 103 8.01 17.08 -3.08
N VAL A 104 7.19 17.67 -2.22
CA VAL A 104 7.10 19.13 -2.04
C VAL A 104 8.39 19.69 -1.43
N LYS A 105 8.96 19.03 -0.42
CA LYS A 105 10.24 19.46 0.19
C LYS A 105 11.38 19.46 -0.82
N ASN A 106 11.50 18.42 -1.64
CA ASN A 106 12.52 18.33 -2.68
C ASN A 106 12.32 19.32 -3.84
N LYS A 107 11.13 19.94 -3.97
CA LYS A 107 10.89 21.02 -4.94
C LYS A 107 11.41 22.38 -4.45
N ASN A 108 11.39 22.61 -3.13
CA ASN A 108 11.77 23.88 -2.51
C ASN A 108 13.29 24.00 -2.22
N SER A 109 14.06 22.95 -2.49
CA SER A 109 15.52 22.90 -2.28
C SER A 109 16.33 23.14 -3.57
N LEU A 110 15.71 23.73 -4.60
CA LEU A 110 16.28 24.14 -5.87
C LEU A 110 16.05 25.65 -6.03
#